data_AF-A0A1I3LME4-F1
#
_entry.id   AF-A0A1I3LME4-F1
#
_cell.length_a   1.000
_cell.length_b   1.000
_cell.length_c   1.000
_cell.angle_alpha   90.00
_cell.angle_beta   90.00
_cell.angle_gamma   90.00
#
_symmetry.space_group_name_H-M   'P 1'
#
loop_
_entity.id
_entity.type
_entity.pdbx_description
1 polymer ?
#
loop_
_entity_poly.entity_id
_entity_poly.type
_entity_poly.pdbx_seq_one_letter_code
_entity_poly.pdbx_strand_id
1 'polypeptide(L)'
;MTAEENKKETNKQIEEKKDKKAEILQRATDATEVLSALGKNLTTIKDSGFFERMKEGFDSIISTKSQLAIRNGKITGTQQELDDFKQYALNTLEALNERNLLSADAILTVKNNLIYLAEDQSEMKEAITQLAKKTSQNFNNLEKRIERIESNIHLETWIENLKVDDEIKKLPDTIKFLKIIKEFHANKEKQYNESDLKSLKRAFKNAEICTTNDIKLEDFFDLLIEDSLRIDEVELEQLIKVEISEGKILTSEKIANTLSDPIFVAITTLYDSIKRLKAPICALENELKCSVNKAMQIAIKEDIAYGINLKSKVSLFELGVELLSCYSALPELIECNSQKAIESHIETSKFCVFCGKQIDGAQWCGFCGKKQVF
;
A
#
# COMPACT_ATOMS: atom_id res chain seq x y z
N MET A 1 0.57 -29.28 -31.86
CA MET A 1 -0.05 -29.42 -30.54
C MET A 1 -1.29 -28.57 -30.52
N THR A 2 -2.46 -29.20 -30.42
CA THR A 2 -3.76 -28.51 -30.42
C THR A 2 -4.04 -27.86 -29.06
N ALA A 3 -4.90 -26.84 -29.01
CA ALA A 3 -5.25 -26.12 -27.78
C ALA A 3 -5.78 -27.05 -26.66
N GLU A 4 -6.34 -28.21 -27.02
CA GLU A 4 -6.80 -29.25 -26.08
C GLU A 4 -5.66 -30.05 -25.46
N GLU A 5 -4.57 -30.31 -26.18
CA GLU A 5 -3.38 -30.97 -25.65
C GLU A 5 -2.67 -30.06 -24.64
N ASN A 6 -2.56 -28.76 -24.94
CA ASN A 6 -2.02 -27.76 -24.01
C ASN A 6 -2.90 -27.60 -22.75
N LYS A 7 -4.22 -27.71 -22.86
CA LYS A 7 -5.14 -27.62 -21.71
C LYS A 7 -5.05 -28.87 -20.82
N LYS A 8 -4.88 -30.06 -21.40
CA LYS A 8 -4.66 -31.31 -20.67
C LYS A 8 -3.30 -31.34 -19.96
N GLU A 9 -2.24 -30.89 -20.64
CA GLU A 9 -0.90 -30.81 -20.05
C GLU A 9 -0.86 -29.83 -18.87
N THR A 10 -1.49 -28.65 -19.02
CA THR A 10 -1.60 -27.65 -17.94
C THR A 10 -2.42 -28.18 -16.76
N ASN A 11 -3.54 -28.87 -17.01
CA ASN A 11 -4.35 -29.48 -15.94
C ASN A 11 -3.60 -30.59 -15.20
N LYS A 12 -2.84 -31.43 -15.91
CA LYS A 12 -2.00 -32.46 -15.28
C LYS A 12 -0.93 -31.85 -14.37
N GLN A 13 -0.27 -30.79 -14.84
CA GLN A 13 0.71 -30.05 -14.02
C GLN A 13 0.08 -29.33 -12.83
N ILE A 14 -1.18 -28.91 -12.92
CA ILE A 14 -1.94 -28.32 -11.80
C ILE A 14 -2.26 -29.39 -10.76
N GLU A 15 -2.73 -30.57 -11.16
CA GLU A 15 -3.01 -31.67 -10.24
C GLU A 15 -1.73 -32.20 -9.57
N GLU A 16 -0.64 -32.39 -10.31
CA GLU A 16 0.66 -32.77 -9.72
C GLU A 16 1.20 -31.75 -8.71
N LYS A 17 0.89 -30.45 -8.89
CA LYS A 17 1.22 -29.40 -7.93
C LYS A 17 0.32 -29.41 -6.70
N LYS A 18 -0.96 -29.78 -6.85
CA LYS A 18 -1.90 -29.94 -5.72
C LYS A 18 -1.53 -31.16 -4.87
N ASP A 19 -1.17 -32.27 -5.48
CA ASP A 19 -0.76 -33.50 -4.78
C ASP A 19 0.51 -33.26 -3.97
N LYS A 20 1.51 -32.58 -4.56
CA LYS A 20 2.72 -32.16 -3.83
C LYS A 20 2.39 -31.24 -2.65
N LYS A 21 1.47 -30.29 -2.84
CA LYS A 21 1.03 -29.39 -1.76
C LYS A 21 0.33 -30.16 -0.64
N ALA A 22 -0.53 -31.13 -0.96
CA ALA A 22 -1.19 -31.97 0.03
C ALA A 22 -0.18 -32.82 0.82
N GLU A 23 0.82 -33.39 0.15
CA GLU A 23 1.90 -34.16 0.80
C GLU A 23 2.73 -33.27 1.76
N ILE A 24 3.04 -32.04 1.36
CA ILE A 24 3.75 -31.07 2.20
C ILE A 24 2.93 -30.71 3.45
N LEU A 25 1.62 -30.47 3.29
CA LEU A 25 0.73 -30.16 4.40
C LEU A 25 0.62 -31.32 5.38
N GLN A 26 0.54 -32.54 4.85
CA GLN A 26 0.52 -33.75 5.65
C GLN A 26 1.82 -33.91 6.45
N ARG A 27 2.99 -33.74 5.82
CA ARG A 27 4.29 -33.80 6.51
C ARG A 27 4.45 -32.73 7.59
N ALA A 28 3.94 -31.51 7.37
CA ALA A 28 4.00 -30.43 8.35
C ALA A 28 3.11 -30.72 9.58
N THR A 29 1.89 -31.22 9.35
CA THR A 29 0.96 -31.64 10.41
C THR A 29 1.54 -32.82 11.19
N ASP A 30 2.02 -33.85 10.49
CA ASP A 30 2.61 -35.05 11.08
C ASP A 30 3.82 -34.69 11.99
N ALA A 31 4.71 -33.81 11.55
CA ALA A 31 5.86 -33.37 12.34
C ALA A 31 5.46 -32.58 13.60
N THR A 32 4.40 -31.78 13.51
CA THR A 32 3.92 -30.95 14.62
C THR A 32 3.17 -31.78 15.67
N GLU A 33 2.39 -32.77 15.22
CA GLU A 33 1.70 -33.71 16.09
C GLU A 33 2.69 -34.62 16.82
N VAL A 34 3.76 -35.05 16.15
CA VAL A 34 4.87 -35.81 16.78
C VAL A 34 5.56 -35.01 17.88
N LEU A 35 5.90 -33.74 17.62
CA LEU A 35 6.48 -32.87 18.64
C LEU A 35 5.53 -32.69 19.85
N SER A 36 4.23 -32.58 19.59
CA SER A 36 3.19 -32.46 20.63
C SER A 36 3.02 -33.73 21.47
N ALA A 37 3.07 -34.89 20.81
CA ALA A 37 2.92 -36.21 21.42
C ALA A 37 4.06 -36.60 22.38
N LEU A 38 5.27 -36.09 22.10
CA LEU A 38 6.46 -36.35 22.91
C LEU A 38 6.42 -35.63 24.27
N GLY A 39 5.49 -34.67 24.47
CA GLY A 39 5.30 -33.92 25.72
C GLY A 39 4.23 -34.45 26.69
N LYS A 40 3.08 -34.95 26.21
CA LYS A 40 1.96 -35.42 27.09
C LYS A 40 1.21 -36.63 26.52
N ASN A 41 0.74 -37.48 27.44
CA ASN A 41 0.04 -38.78 27.28
C ASN A 41 -0.60 -39.06 25.90
N LEU A 42 -0.11 -40.12 25.23
CA LEU A 42 -0.48 -40.53 23.87
C LEU A 42 -1.70 -41.47 23.78
N THR A 43 -2.81 -41.15 24.42
CA THR A 43 -4.04 -41.94 24.22
C THR A 43 -4.67 -41.72 22.84
N THR A 44 -4.30 -40.65 22.13
CA THR A 44 -4.94 -40.23 20.87
C THR A 44 -4.17 -40.63 19.59
N ILE A 45 -2.94 -41.14 19.74
CA ILE A 45 -1.97 -41.32 18.62
C ILE A 45 -1.63 -42.79 18.36
N LYS A 46 -2.25 -43.68 19.16
CA LYS A 46 -1.89 -45.10 19.33
C LYS A 46 -1.78 -45.90 18.03
N ASP A 47 -2.54 -45.52 17.00
CA ASP A 47 -2.61 -46.21 15.70
C ASP A 47 -2.49 -45.23 14.52
N SER A 48 -1.83 -44.09 14.73
CA SER A 48 -1.84 -43.03 13.72
C SER A 48 -0.84 -43.27 12.59
N GLY A 49 -1.32 -43.28 11.35
CA GLY A 49 -0.46 -43.37 10.17
C GLY A 49 0.52 -42.20 10.03
N PHE A 50 0.34 -41.10 10.77
CA PHE A 50 1.28 -39.97 10.76
C PHE A 50 2.58 -40.24 11.50
N PHE A 51 2.53 -40.96 12.63
CA PHE A 51 3.73 -41.34 13.36
C PHE A 51 4.58 -42.32 12.55
N GLU A 52 3.94 -43.28 11.89
CA GLU A 52 4.61 -44.24 11.01
C GLU A 52 5.31 -43.54 9.83
N ARG A 53 4.64 -42.60 9.15
CA ARG A 53 5.26 -41.83 8.06
C ARG A 53 6.47 -41.00 8.50
N MET A 54 6.40 -40.36 9.67
CA MET A 54 7.52 -39.59 10.21
C MET A 54 8.67 -40.49 10.66
N LYS A 55 8.35 -41.64 11.27
CA LYS A 55 9.32 -42.66 11.68
C LYS A 55 10.02 -43.29 10.47
N GLU A 56 9.29 -43.62 9.40
CA GLU A 56 9.88 -44.12 8.15
C GLU A 56 10.85 -43.12 7.52
N GLY A 57 10.49 -41.82 7.54
CA GLY A 57 11.39 -40.76 7.08
C GLY A 57 12.65 -40.65 7.95
N PHE A 58 12.51 -40.80 9.26
CA PHE A 58 13.63 -40.78 10.20
C PHE A 58 14.54 -42.02 10.06
N ASP A 59 13.96 -43.21 9.98
CA ASP A 59 14.65 -44.50 9.78
C ASP A 59 15.38 -44.56 8.43
N SER A 60 14.95 -43.77 7.44
CA SER A 60 15.63 -43.61 6.16
C SER A 60 16.93 -42.79 6.27
N ILE A 61 17.01 -41.90 7.26
CA ILE A 61 18.13 -40.96 7.45
C ILE A 61 19.15 -41.51 8.45
N ILE A 62 18.69 -42.26 9.46
CA ILE A 62 19.57 -42.92 10.41
C ILE A 62 19.92 -44.31 9.88
N SER A 63 21.22 -44.62 9.79
CA SER A 63 21.75 -45.89 9.26
C SER A 63 21.34 -47.15 10.05
N THR A 64 20.64 -46.97 11.17
CA THR A 64 20.21 -48.02 12.09
C THR A 64 18.70 -47.89 12.29
N LYS A 65 17.93 -48.97 12.09
CA LYS A 65 16.48 -48.97 12.36
C LYS A 65 16.21 -48.55 13.80
N SER A 66 15.48 -47.46 14.00
CA SER A 66 15.18 -46.97 15.35
C SER A 66 14.34 -47.98 16.14
N GLN A 67 14.65 -48.15 17.42
CA GLN A 67 13.86 -49.00 18.33
C GLN A 67 12.63 -48.28 18.89
N LEU A 68 12.34 -47.07 18.40
CA LEU A 68 11.19 -46.26 18.76
C LEU A 68 9.90 -47.07 18.59
N ALA A 69 9.28 -47.44 19.69
CA ALA A 69 8.05 -48.21 19.73
C ALA A 69 7.02 -47.51 20.60
N ILE A 70 5.74 -47.67 20.25
CA ILE A 70 4.65 -47.20 21.11
C ILE A 70 4.31 -48.34 22.08
N ARG A 71 4.61 -48.17 23.37
CA ARG A 71 4.19 -49.11 24.42
C ARG A 71 3.31 -48.39 25.42
N ASN A 72 2.10 -48.91 25.65
CA ASN A 72 1.12 -48.36 26.59
C ASN A 72 0.84 -46.85 26.40
N GLY A 73 0.79 -46.38 25.15
CA GLY A 73 0.57 -44.96 24.86
C GLY A 73 1.72 -44.06 25.32
N LYS A 74 2.96 -44.58 25.36
CA LYS A 74 4.21 -43.82 25.48
C LYS A 74 5.13 -44.19 24.33
N ILE A 75 5.76 -43.19 23.70
CA ILE A 75 6.86 -43.43 22.77
C ILE A 75 8.03 -43.88 23.64
N THR A 76 8.44 -45.13 23.47
CA THR A 76 9.55 -45.75 24.19
C THR A 76 10.72 -45.92 23.22
N GLY A 77 11.86 -45.36 23.59
CA GLY A 77 13.15 -45.47 22.94
C GLY A 77 14.23 -45.04 23.93
N THR A 78 15.50 -45.16 23.55
CA THR A 78 16.56 -44.53 24.35
C THR A 78 16.35 -43.01 24.39
N GLN A 79 16.76 -42.35 25.48
CA GLN A 79 16.65 -40.89 25.60
C GLN A 79 17.29 -40.17 24.39
N GLN A 80 18.42 -40.71 23.92
CA GLN A 80 19.13 -40.20 22.75
C GLN A 80 18.33 -40.36 21.46
N GLU A 81 17.70 -41.52 21.20
CA GLU A 81 16.81 -41.70 20.03
C GLU A 81 15.59 -40.79 20.07
N LEU A 82 15.04 -40.52 21.26
CA LEU A 82 13.90 -39.60 21.41
C LEU A 82 14.31 -38.17 21.08
N ASP A 83 15.50 -37.74 21.50
CA ASP A 83 15.99 -36.38 21.24
C ASP A 83 16.41 -36.21 19.77
N ASP A 84 17.02 -37.24 19.15
CA ASP A 84 17.31 -37.27 17.72
C ASP A 84 16.02 -37.21 16.87
N PHE A 85 14.97 -37.90 17.30
CA PHE A 85 13.67 -37.90 16.60
C PHE A 85 12.95 -36.55 16.72
N LYS A 86 13.03 -35.88 17.88
CA LYS A 86 12.55 -34.50 18.05
C LYS A 86 13.31 -33.53 17.13
N GLN A 87 14.64 -33.64 17.09
CA GLN A 87 15.47 -32.78 16.24
C GLN A 87 15.15 -32.99 14.76
N TYR A 88 14.89 -34.22 14.34
CA TYR A 88 14.47 -34.52 12.97
C TYR A 88 13.11 -33.90 12.60
N ALA A 89 12.11 -34.00 13.50
CA ALA A 89 10.82 -33.37 13.29
C ALA A 89 10.94 -31.84 13.19
N LEU A 90 11.79 -31.23 14.02
CA LEU A 90 12.09 -29.80 13.99
C LEU A 90 12.77 -29.38 12.67
N ASN A 91 13.82 -30.08 12.26
CA ASN A 91 14.55 -29.81 11.02
C ASN A 91 13.65 -29.96 9.78
N THR A 92 12.67 -30.88 9.81
CA THR A 92 11.70 -31.06 8.74
C THR A 92 10.78 -29.85 8.64
N LEU A 93 10.29 -29.32 9.76
CA LEU A 93 9.48 -28.10 9.78
C LEU A 93 10.29 -26.87 9.32
N GLU A 94 11.54 -26.76 9.75
CA GLU A 94 12.46 -25.71 9.29
C GLU A 94 12.67 -25.75 7.78
N ALA A 95 12.95 -26.93 7.23
CA ALA A 95 13.14 -27.10 5.79
C ALA A 95 11.88 -26.78 4.97
N LEU A 96 10.69 -27.13 5.48
CA LEU A 96 9.42 -26.78 4.83
C LEU A 96 9.13 -25.27 4.88
N ASN A 97 9.48 -24.63 6.01
CA ASN A 97 9.35 -23.20 6.19
C ASN A 97 10.33 -22.42 5.30
N GLU A 98 11.59 -22.85 5.21
CA GLU A 98 12.63 -22.23 4.35
C GLU A 98 12.30 -22.31 2.86
N ARG A 99 11.64 -23.39 2.44
CA ARG A 99 11.21 -23.57 1.05
C ARG A 99 9.91 -22.81 0.73
N ASN A 100 9.32 -22.08 1.68
CA ASN A 100 7.99 -21.43 1.55
C ASN A 100 6.89 -22.40 1.07
N LEU A 101 7.00 -23.67 1.43
CA LEU A 101 6.10 -24.72 0.93
C LEU A 101 4.86 -24.92 1.83
N LEU A 102 4.86 -24.33 3.03
CA LEU A 102 3.73 -24.36 3.95
C LEU A 102 2.63 -23.40 3.46
N SER A 103 1.38 -23.89 3.35
CA SER A 103 0.24 -22.99 3.12
C SER A 103 -0.03 -22.13 4.36
N ALA A 104 -0.70 -20.99 4.17
CA ALA A 104 -1.17 -20.11 5.24
C ALA A 104 -1.86 -20.86 6.41
N ASP A 105 -2.72 -21.83 6.09
CA ASP A 105 -3.44 -22.63 7.09
C ASP A 105 -2.53 -23.57 7.88
N ALA A 106 -1.55 -24.21 7.21
CA ALA A 106 -0.57 -25.04 7.90
C ALA A 106 0.37 -24.21 8.75
N ILE A 107 0.76 -23.02 8.29
CA ILE A 107 1.56 -22.07 9.09
C ILE A 107 0.83 -21.72 10.40
N LEU A 108 -0.48 -21.47 10.36
CA LEU A 108 -1.27 -21.13 11.55
C LEU A 108 -1.41 -22.32 12.52
N THR A 109 -1.72 -23.52 12.02
CA THR A 109 -1.81 -24.73 12.85
C THR A 109 -0.46 -25.09 13.46
N VAL A 110 0.62 -25.06 12.66
CA VAL A 110 1.99 -25.29 13.12
C VAL A 110 2.39 -24.25 14.15
N LYS A 111 2.09 -22.96 13.93
CA LYS A 111 2.36 -21.87 14.88
C LYS A 111 1.67 -22.10 16.22
N ASN A 112 0.37 -22.37 16.22
CA ASN A 112 -0.40 -22.53 17.46
C ASN A 112 0.10 -23.73 18.28
N ASN A 113 0.43 -24.83 17.60
CA ASN A 113 0.97 -26.02 18.25
C ASN A 113 2.41 -25.81 18.75
N LEU A 114 3.27 -25.11 17.99
CA LEU A 114 4.63 -24.77 18.44
C LEU A 114 4.61 -23.80 19.63
N ILE A 115 3.72 -22.80 19.65
CA ILE A 115 3.56 -21.89 20.80
C ILE A 115 3.13 -22.68 22.04
N TYR A 116 2.16 -23.57 21.90
CA TYR A 116 1.71 -24.45 22.98
C TYR A 116 2.85 -25.37 23.49
N LEU A 117 3.69 -25.87 22.58
CA LEU A 117 4.83 -26.72 22.92
C LEU A 117 5.98 -25.98 23.62
N ALA A 118 6.23 -24.73 23.23
CA ALA A 118 7.23 -23.87 23.86
C ALA A 118 6.87 -23.54 25.32
N GLU A 119 5.59 -23.62 25.70
CA GLU A 119 5.16 -23.45 27.09
C GLU A 119 5.45 -24.69 27.96
N ASP A 120 5.56 -25.89 27.37
CA ASP A 120 5.57 -27.17 28.10
C ASP A 120 6.94 -27.89 28.17
N GLN A 121 7.89 -27.60 27.25
CA GLN A 121 9.21 -28.25 27.24
C GLN A 121 10.36 -27.27 27.53
N SER A 122 11.14 -27.48 28.59
CA SER A 122 12.23 -26.58 28.97
C SER A 122 13.51 -26.69 28.12
N GLU A 123 13.79 -27.85 27.51
CA GLU A 123 15.06 -28.11 26.80
C GLU A 123 15.07 -27.69 25.32
N MET A 124 13.92 -27.58 24.65
CA MET A 124 13.80 -27.16 23.24
C MET A 124 13.00 -25.87 23.01
N LYS A 125 12.62 -25.20 24.11
CA LYS A 125 11.80 -23.98 24.10
C LYS A 125 12.31 -22.92 23.13
N GLU A 126 13.63 -22.71 23.12
CA GLU A 126 14.25 -21.65 22.33
C GLU A 126 14.16 -21.94 20.82
N ALA A 127 14.46 -23.16 20.38
CA ALA A 127 14.36 -23.56 18.98
C ALA A 127 12.91 -23.50 18.46
N ILE A 128 11.95 -24.00 19.26
CA ILE A 128 10.52 -23.94 18.95
C ILE A 128 10.03 -22.49 18.86
N THR A 129 10.47 -21.62 19.77
CA THR A 129 10.14 -20.19 19.76
C THR A 129 10.72 -19.47 18.54
N GLN A 130 11.96 -19.78 18.17
CA GLN A 130 12.61 -19.22 16.98
C GLN A 130 11.89 -19.66 15.70
N LEU A 131 11.51 -20.94 15.60
CA LEU A 131 10.74 -21.46 14.48
C LEU A 131 9.36 -20.79 14.37
N ALA A 132 8.64 -20.65 15.48
CA ALA A 132 7.35 -19.94 15.51
C ALA A 132 7.49 -18.48 15.04
N LYS A 133 8.56 -17.79 15.46
CA LYS A 133 8.86 -16.41 15.03
C LYS A 133 9.16 -16.33 13.52
N LYS A 134 10.01 -17.22 13.00
CA LYS A 134 10.36 -17.29 11.57
C LYS A 134 9.13 -17.57 10.71
N THR A 135 8.30 -18.52 11.13
CA THR A 135 7.02 -18.86 10.49
C THR A 135 6.05 -17.66 10.47
N SER A 136 5.95 -16.91 11.58
CA SER A 136 5.12 -15.70 11.63
C SER A 136 5.64 -14.59 10.71
N GLN A 137 6.95 -14.43 10.59
CA GLN A 137 7.55 -13.46 9.67
C GLN A 137 7.27 -13.83 8.21
N ASN A 138 7.39 -15.11 7.86
CA ASN A 138 7.09 -15.60 6.52
C ASN A 138 5.62 -15.41 6.17
N PHE A 139 4.70 -15.63 7.11
CA PHE A 139 3.28 -15.34 6.92
C PHE A 139 3.02 -13.86 6.61
N ASN A 140 3.56 -12.94 7.42
CA ASN A 140 3.40 -11.51 7.18
C ASN A 140 4.00 -11.08 5.83
N ASN A 141 5.09 -11.70 5.41
CA ASN A 141 5.68 -11.44 4.08
C ASN A 141 4.79 -11.95 2.94
N LEU A 142 4.11 -13.08 3.13
CA LEU A 142 3.15 -13.62 2.17
C LEU A 142 1.91 -12.73 2.08
N GLU A 143 1.37 -12.29 3.22
CA GLU A 143 0.24 -11.37 3.30
C GLU A 143 0.53 -10.08 2.53
N LYS A 144 1.66 -9.43 2.81
CA LYS A 144 2.12 -8.24 2.06
C LYS A 144 2.29 -8.48 0.56
N ARG A 145 2.66 -9.69 0.15
CA ARG A 145 2.78 -10.03 -1.27
C ARG A 145 1.40 -10.21 -1.91
N ILE A 146 0.46 -10.79 -1.20
CA ILE A 146 -0.93 -10.94 -1.67
C ILE A 146 -1.57 -9.57 -1.80
N GLU A 147 -1.46 -8.71 -0.79
CA GLU A 147 -1.95 -7.32 -0.85
C GLU A 147 -1.43 -6.59 -2.10
N ARG A 148 -0.12 -6.66 -2.37
CA ARG A 148 0.47 -6.07 -3.58
C ARG A 148 -0.08 -6.66 -4.87
N ILE A 149 -0.33 -7.98 -4.90
CA ILE A 149 -0.89 -8.65 -6.08
C ILE A 149 -2.33 -8.19 -6.30
N GLU A 150 -3.14 -8.12 -5.24
CA GLU A 150 -4.52 -7.64 -5.31
C GLU A 150 -4.60 -6.19 -5.77
N SER A 151 -3.77 -5.29 -5.21
CA SER A 151 -3.67 -3.90 -5.68
C SER A 151 -3.27 -3.81 -7.15
N ASN A 152 -2.32 -4.64 -7.61
CA ASN A 152 -1.92 -4.65 -9.02
C ASN A 152 -3.03 -5.20 -9.93
N ILE A 153 -3.75 -6.24 -9.50
CA ILE A 153 -4.91 -6.77 -10.26
C ILE A 153 -5.99 -5.70 -10.35
N HIS A 154 -6.26 -4.98 -9.26
CA HIS A 154 -7.22 -3.90 -9.23
C HIS A 154 -6.84 -2.78 -10.20
N LEU A 155 -5.58 -2.32 -10.17
CA LEU A 155 -5.06 -1.31 -11.09
C LEU A 155 -5.19 -1.75 -12.55
N GLU A 156 -4.78 -2.97 -12.90
CA GLU A 156 -4.86 -3.47 -14.27
C GLU A 156 -6.33 -3.63 -14.72
N THR A 157 -7.22 -4.04 -13.83
CA THR A 157 -8.66 -4.12 -14.11
C THR A 157 -9.23 -2.73 -14.40
N TRP A 158 -8.90 -1.73 -13.59
CA TRP A 158 -9.30 -0.35 -13.82
C TRP A 158 -8.76 0.18 -15.17
N ILE A 159 -7.48 -0.05 -15.48
CA ILE A 159 -6.87 0.35 -16.76
C ILE A 159 -7.61 -0.27 -17.95
N GLU A 160 -7.99 -1.54 -17.87
CA GLU A 160 -8.73 -2.20 -18.95
C GLU A 160 -10.16 -1.66 -19.10
N ASN A 161 -10.82 -1.33 -17.98
CA ASN A 161 -12.16 -0.72 -18.00
C ASN A 161 -12.17 0.64 -18.70
N LEU A 162 -11.08 1.42 -18.64
CA LEU A 162 -10.97 2.71 -19.35
C LEU A 162 -11.25 2.59 -20.87
N LYS A 163 -10.99 1.42 -21.49
CA LYS A 163 -11.25 1.22 -22.93
C LYS A 163 -12.73 1.20 -23.29
N VAL A 164 -13.57 0.77 -22.35
CA VAL A 164 -15.00 0.49 -22.58
C VAL A 164 -15.92 1.43 -21.79
N ASP A 165 -15.37 2.27 -20.93
CA ASP A 165 -16.11 3.26 -20.17
C ASP A 165 -16.55 4.43 -21.06
N ASP A 166 -17.82 4.41 -21.45
CA ASP A 166 -18.42 5.45 -22.29
C ASP A 166 -18.57 6.80 -21.58
N GLU A 167 -18.62 6.83 -20.24
CA GLU A 167 -18.68 8.09 -19.49
C GLU A 167 -17.32 8.79 -19.55
N ILE A 168 -16.22 8.04 -19.44
CA ILE A 168 -14.87 8.59 -19.59
C ILE A 168 -14.66 9.14 -21.02
N LYS A 169 -15.20 8.47 -22.04
CA LYS A 169 -15.06 8.94 -23.44
C LYS A 169 -15.78 10.25 -23.73
N LYS A 170 -16.89 10.52 -23.03
CA LYS A 170 -17.65 11.78 -23.17
C LYS A 170 -16.95 12.98 -22.53
N LEU A 171 -16.04 12.73 -21.58
CA LEU A 171 -15.32 13.80 -20.92
C LEU A 171 -14.37 14.53 -21.88
N PRO A 172 -14.26 15.86 -21.77
CA PRO A 172 -13.23 16.61 -22.49
C PRO A 172 -11.82 16.15 -22.12
N ASP A 173 -10.87 16.29 -23.04
CA ASP A 173 -9.55 15.64 -22.91
C ASP A 173 -8.73 16.11 -21.71
N THR A 174 -8.76 17.40 -21.35
CA THR A 174 -8.01 17.89 -20.18
C THR A 174 -8.65 17.44 -18.86
N ILE A 175 -9.98 17.32 -18.82
CA ILE A 175 -10.73 16.81 -17.66
C ILE A 175 -10.48 15.31 -17.51
N LYS A 176 -10.56 14.57 -18.61
CA LYS A 176 -10.23 13.15 -18.70
C LYS A 176 -8.79 12.89 -18.23
N PHE A 177 -7.84 13.73 -18.65
CA PHE A 177 -6.45 13.68 -18.22
C PHE A 177 -6.30 13.81 -16.69
N LEU A 178 -6.88 14.85 -16.09
CA LEU A 178 -6.82 15.05 -14.63
C LEU A 178 -7.49 13.89 -13.87
N LYS A 179 -8.61 13.38 -14.40
CA LYS A 179 -9.36 12.28 -13.78
C LYS A 179 -8.53 11.00 -13.72
N ILE A 180 -7.89 10.64 -14.84
CA ILE A 180 -7.02 9.45 -14.91
C ILE A 180 -5.85 9.57 -13.93
N ILE A 181 -5.22 10.74 -13.82
CA ILE A 181 -4.11 10.95 -12.89
C ILE A 181 -4.56 10.74 -11.45
N LYS A 182 -5.69 11.36 -11.07
CA LYS A 182 -6.22 11.26 -9.71
C LYS A 182 -6.66 9.83 -9.37
N GLU A 183 -7.37 9.17 -10.27
CA GLU A 183 -7.80 7.79 -10.09
C GLU A 183 -6.59 6.85 -10.05
N PHE A 184 -5.58 7.07 -10.89
CA PHE A 184 -4.33 6.29 -10.85
C PHE A 184 -3.64 6.42 -9.48
N HIS A 185 -3.58 7.63 -8.93
CA HIS A 185 -3.07 7.86 -7.58
C HIS A 185 -3.92 7.15 -6.51
N ALA A 186 -5.25 7.15 -6.64
CA ALA A 186 -6.15 6.47 -5.69
C ALA A 186 -6.02 4.93 -5.72
N ASN A 187 -5.78 4.36 -6.89
CA ASN A 187 -5.54 2.91 -7.06
C ASN A 187 -4.11 2.49 -6.63
N LYS A 188 -3.18 3.46 -6.65
CA LYS A 188 -1.73 3.40 -6.51
C LYS A 188 -1.13 3.82 -5.17
N GLU A 189 -0.58 2.95 -4.32
CA GLU A 189 0.25 3.45 -3.19
C GLU A 189 1.47 4.29 -3.66
N LYS A 190 1.91 5.22 -2.80
CA LYS A 190 2.77 6.41 -3.03
C LYS A 190 4.14 6.21 -3.73
N GLN A 191 4.53 4.99 -4.08
CA GLN A 191 5.83 4.71 -4.71
C GLN A 191 5.65 4.12 -6.11
N TYR A 192 5.89 4.96 -7.12
CA TYR A 192 5.82 4.58 -8.53
C TYR A 192 7.16 4.08 -9.06
N ASN A 193 7.18 2.88 -9.61
CA ASN A 193 8.31 2.33 -10.34
C ASN A 193 8.11 2.44 -11.87
N GLU A 194 9.10 2.03 -12.66
CA GLU A 194 9.04 2.10 -14.12
C GLU A 194 7.86 1.32 -14.73
N SER A 195 7.48 0.18 -14.13
CA SER A 195 6.31 -0.59 -14.56
C SER A 195 5.03 0.21 -14.38
N ASP A 196 4.95 1.01 -13.31
CA ASP A 196 3.77 1.81 -12.98
C ASP A 196 3.62 2.96 -13.96
N LEU A 197 4.74 3.59 -14.33
CA LEU A 197 4.77 4.60 -15.38
C LEU A 197 4.34 4.02 -16.75
N LYS A 198 4.68 2.75 -17.04
CA LYS A 198 4.17 2.06 -18.24
C LYS A 198 2.67 1.79 -18.15
N SER A 199 2.17 1.42 -16.97
CA SER A 199 0.73 1.26 -16.72
C SER A 199 -0.03 2.59 -16.86
N LEU A 200 0.55 3.71 -16.40
CA LEU A 200 -0.01 5.05 -16.63
C LEU A 200 -0.08 5.41 -18.11
N LYS A 201 0.99 5.16 -18.89
CA LYS A 201 0.95 5.34 -20.36
C LYS A 201 -0.15 4.51 -21.00
N ARG A 202 -0.36 3.28 -20.52
CA ARG A 202 -1.43 2.40 -21.00
C ARG A 202 -2.81 2.98 -20.64
N ALA A 203 -2.98 3.51 -19.43
CA ALA A 203 -4.22 4.16 -19.00
C ALA A 203 -4.58 5.33 -19.93
N PHE A 204 -3.62 6.23 -20.20
CA PHE A 204 -3.84 7.33 -21.16
C PHE A 204 -4.18 6.84 -22.56
N LYS A 205 -3.48 5.82 -23.06
CA LYS A 205 -3.76 5.24 -24.38
C LYS A 205 -5.16 4.62 -24.45
N ASN A 206 -5.58 3.92 -23.40
CA ASN A 206 -6.91 3.30 -23.32
C ASN A 206 -8.04 4.33 -23.25
N ALA A 207 -7.76 5.49 -22.66
CA ALA A 207 -8.67 6.63 -22.61
C ALA A 207 -8.54 7.57 -23.82
N GLU A 208 -7.81 7.17 -24.86
CA GLU A 208 -7.64 7.91 -26.12
C GLU A 208 -6.92 9.28 -25.97
N ILE A 209 -6.14 9.47 -24.91
CA ILE A 209 -5.36 10.70 -24.69
C ILE A 209 -4.00 10.60 -25.40
N CYS A 210 -3.73 11.56 -26.28
CA CYS A 210 -2.45 11.65 -26.97
C CYS A 210 -1.36 12.22 -26.04
N THR A 211 -0.43 11.37 -25.61
CA THR A 211 0.61 11.74 -24.64
C THR A 211 1.97 12.06 -25.26
N THR A 212 2.13 11.87 -26.57
CA THR A 212 3.40 12.02 -27.30
C THR A 212 3.62 13.40 -27.88
N ASN A 213 2.56 14.19 -28.02
CA ASN A 213 2.65 15.51 -28.61
C ASN A 213 2.89 16.54 -27.52
N ASP A 214 3.88 17.40 -27.75
CA ASP A 214 4.12 18.55 -26.89
C ASP A 214 2.97 19.54 -27.00
N ILE A 215 2.43 19.95 -25.86
CA ILE A 215 1.47 21.04 -25.74
C ILE A 215 2.16 22.22 -25.08
N LYS A 216 1.83 23.45 -25.51
CA LYS A 216 2.26 24.63 -24.75
C LYS A 216 1.44 24.71 -23.48
N LEU A 217 2.05 25.10 -22.36
CA LEU A 217 1.30 25.29 -21.11
C LEU A 217 0.17 26.30 -21.29
N GLU A 218 0.36 27.35 -22.08
CA GLU A 218 -0.71 28.29 -22.43
C GLU A 218 -1.92 27.59 -23.06
N ASP A 219 -1.69 26.76 -24.08
CA ASP A 219 -2.75 26.04 -24.79
C ASP A 219 -3.43 25.01 -23.86
N PHE A 220 -2.65 24.35 -22.99
CA PHE A 220 -3.18 23.43 -21.99
C PHE A 220 -4.13 24.13 -21.01
N PHE A 221 -3.72 25.27 -20.43
CA PHE A 221 -4.56 26.01 -19.49
C PHE A 221 -5.78 26.63 -20.15
N ASP A 222 -5.66 27.16 -21.38
CA ASP A 222 -6.80 27.70 -22.12
C ASP A 222 -7.86 26.60 -22.37
N LEU A 223 -7.44 25.38 -22.76
CA LEU A 223 -8.31 24.22 -22.90
C LEU A 223 -8.87 23.74 -21.56
N LEU A 224 -8.04 23.66 -20.53
CA LEU A 224 -8.47 23.22 -19.20
C LEU A 224 -9.55 24.14 -18.63
N ILE A 225 -9.39 25.46 -18.75
CA ILE A 225 -10.40 26.42 -18.31
C ILE A 225 -11.67 26.26 -19.14
N GLU A 226 -11.58 26.14 -20.46
CA GLU A 226 -12.74 25.95 -21.33
C GLU A 226 -13.51 24.67 -20.96
N ASP A 227 -12.81 23.56 -20.80
CA ASP A 227 -13.41 22.27 -20.47
C ASP A 227 -13.99 22.25 -19.05
N SER A 228 -13.36 22.98 -18.10
CA SER A 228 -13.89 23.15 -16.74
C SER A 228 -15.20 23.93 -16.70
N LEU A 229 -15.43 24.83 -17.66
CA LEU A 229 -16.70 25.56 -17.79
C LEU A 229 -17.82 24.71 -18.41
N ARG A 230 -17.50 23.56 -19.01
CA ARG A 230 -18.47 22.66 -19.67
C ARG A 230 -19.01 21.58 -18.74
N ILE A 231 -18.32 21.29 -17.64
CA ILE A 231 -18.74 20.27 -16.65
C ILE A 231 -19.45 20.91 -15.46
N ASP A 232 -20.14 20.08 -14.68
CA ASP A 232 -20.83 20.54 -13.47
C ASP A 232 -19.84 21.00 -12.39
N GLU A 233 -20.23 22.02 -11.61
CA GLU A 233 -19.38 22.59 -10.57
C GLU A 233 -19.03 21.56 -9.47
N VAL A 234 -19.94 20.64 -9.14
CA VAL A 234 -19.69 19.58 -8.16
C VAL A 234 -18.70 18.56 -8.70
N GLU A 235 -18.81 18.20 -9.98
CA GLU A 235 -17.89 17.26 -10.63
C GLU A 235 -16.47 17.86 -10.72
N LEU A 236 -16.35 19.13 -11.11
CA LEU A 236 -15.08 19.85 -11.14
C LEU A 236 -14.44 19.93 -9.74
N GLU A 237 -15.25 20.22 -8.72
CA GLU A 237 -14.79 20.29 -7.35
C GLU A 237 -14.25 18.93 -6.87
N GLN A 238 -14.99 17.85 -7.15
CA GLN A 238 -14.56 16.48 -6.82
C GLN A 238 -13.31 16.07 -7.57
N LEU A 239 -13.10 16.55 -8.79
CA LEU A 239 -11.89 16.26 -9.56
C LEU A 239 -10.67 16.95 -8.96
N ILE A 240 -10.79 18.22 -8.60
CA ILE A 240 -9.66 19.06 -8.20
C ILE A 240 -9.30 18.92 -6.72
N LYS A 241 -10.29 18.67 -5.85
CA LYS A 241 -10.07 18.53 -4.39
C LYS A 241 -9.00 17.49 -4.06
N VAL A 242 -8.15 17.82 -3.11
CA VAL A 242 -7.11 16.90 -2.62
C VAL A 242 -7.48 16.42 -1.22
N GLU A 243 -7.63 15.11 -1.06
CA GLU A 243 -7.95 14.47 0.22
C GLU A 243 -6.72 13.75 0.78
N ILE A 244 -6.51 13.86 2.09
CA ILE A 244 -5.48 13.12 2.82
C ILE A 244 -6.13 11.96 3.58
N SER A 245 -5.32 10.98 3.98
CA SER A 245 -5.57 9.74 4.74
C SER A 245 -6.52 9.80 5.95
N GLU A 246 -7.04 10.97 6.33
CA GLU A 246 -8.02 11.17 7.40
C GLU A 246 -9.39 11.68 6.88
N GLY A 247 -9.62 11.67 5.56
CA GLY A 247 -10.80 12.28 4.94
C GLY A 247 -10.79 13.81 4.99
N LYS A 248 -9.65 14.41 5.35
CA LYS A 248 -9.48 15.85 5.41
C LYS A 248 -9.21 16.39 4.00
N ILE A 249 -10.14 17.21 3.52
CA ILE A 249 -9.98 17.96 2.26
C ILE A 249 -9.05 19.14 2.52
N LEU A 250 -8.05 19.31 1.66
CA LEU A 250 -7.15 20.45 1.69
C LEU A 250 -7.73 21.64 0.93
N THR A 251 -7.59 22.82 1.51
CA THR A 251 -7.87 24.08 0.83
C THR A 251 -6.72 24.41 -0.12
N SER A 252 -7.04 25.08 -1.23
CA SER A 252 -6.05 25.53 -2.21
C SER A 252 -4.97 26.41 -1.58
N GLU A 253 -5.33 27.24 -0.59
CA GLU A 253 -4.40 28.04 0.21
C GLU A 253 -3.39 27.14 0.97
N LYS A 254 -3.85 26.04 1.57
CA LYS A 254 -2.96 25.15 2.31
C LYS A 254 -2.00 24.42 1.36
N ILE A 255 -2.46 24.07 0.17
CA ILE A 255 -1.65 23.45 -0.89
C ILE A 255 -0.59 24.44 -1.37
N ALA A 256 -0.98 25.68 -1.73
CA ALA A 256 -0.07 26.73 -2.20
C ALA A 256 1.01 27.09 -1.16
N ASN A 257 0.68 27.04 0.13
CA ASN A 257 1.63 27.27 1.21
C ASN A 257 2.55 26.07 1.52
N THR A 258 2.24 24.89 0.96
CA THR A 258 2.98 23.65 1.24
C THR A 258 3.82 23.19 0.06
N LEU A 259 3.28 23.29 -1.17
CA LEU A 259 3.95 22.90 -2.40
C LEU A 259 4.37 24.14 -3.19
N SER A 260 5.59 24.11 -3.72
CA SER A 260 6.10 25.16 -4.61
C SER A 260 5.95 24.81 -6.10
N ASP A 261 5.23 23.74 -6.42
CA ASP A 261 4.94 23.36 -7.80
C ASP A 261 3.86 24.27 -8.39
N PRO A 262 4.21 25.17 -9.31
CA PRO A 262 3.28 26.21 -9.74
C PRO A 262 2.16 25.64 -10.61
N ILE A 263 2.40 24.55 -11.35
CA ILE A 263 1.39 23.94 -12.22
C ILE A 263 0.34 23.21 -11.39
N PHE A 264 0.78 22.39 -10.42
CA PHE A 264 -0.12 21.71 -9.50
C PHE A 264 -0.96 22.70 -8.69
N VAL A 265 -0.33 23.75 -8.15
CA VAL A 265 -1.03 24.82 -7.42
C VAL A 265 -2.10 25.46 -8.31
N ALA A 266 -1.74 25.85 -9.54
CA ALA A 266 -2.69 26.46 -10.48
C ALA A 266 -3.91 25.58 -10.78
N ILE A 267 -3.69 24.27 -10.97
CA ILE A 267 -4.78 23.30 -11.17
C ILE A 267 -5.65 23.20 -9.91
N THR A 268 -5.04 23.14 -8.72
CA THR A 268 -5.81 23.04 -7.46
C THR A 268 -6.62 24.30 -7.15
N THR A 269 -6.13 25.48 -7.54
CA THR A 269 -6.83 26.76 -7.36
C THR A 269 -7.93 27.01 -8.38
N LEU A 270 -7.93 26.29 -9.51
CA LEU A 270 -8.82 26.56 -10.65
C LEU A 270 -10.30 26.62 -10.25
N TYR A 271 -10.76 25.68 -9.42
CA TYR A 271 -12.14 25.65 -8.95
C TYR A 271 -12.50 26.92 -8.15
N ASP A 272 -11.64 27.32 -7.21
CA ASP A 272 -11.86 28.53 -6.39
C ASP A 272 -11.85 29.79 -7.27
N SER A 273 -10.97 29.86 -8.26
CA SER A 273 -10.88 30.96 -9.23
C SER A 273 -12.15 31.05 -10.08
N ILE A 274 -12.63 29.94 -10.63
CA ILE A 274 -13.89 29.90 -11.40
C ILE A 274 -15.05 30.37 -10.53
N LYS A 275 -15.20 29.82 -9.33
CA LYS A 275 -16.28 30.16 -8.40
C LYS A 275 -16.27 31.65 -8.03
N ARG A 276 -15.10 32.23 -7.83
CA ARG A 276 -14.94 33.64 -7.47
C ARG A 276 -15.19 34.59 -8.65
N LEU A 277 -14.73 34.23 -9.85
CA LEU A 277 -14.72 35.13 -11.01
C LEU A 277 -15.96 35.02 -11.90
N LYS A 278 -16.69 33.89 -11.87
CA LYS A 278 -17.85 33.65 -12.73
C LYS A 278 -18.95 34.70 -12.57
N ALA A 279 -19.41 34.98 -11.34
CA ALA A 279 -20.49 35.93 -11.12
C ALA A 279 -20.14 37.38 -11.52
N PRO A 280 -18.97 37.94 -11.13
CA PRO A 280 -18.55 39.27 -11.59
C PRO A 280 -18.42 39.38 -13.12
N ILE A 281 -17.86 38.38 -13.78
CA ILE A 281 -17.64 38.42 -15.23
C ILE A 281 -18.95 38.32 -16.00
N CYS A 282 -19.88 37.46 -15.56
CA CYS A 282 -21.22 37.40 -16.14
C CYS A 282 -22.00 38.71 -15.92
N ALA A 283 -21.84 39.37 -14.77
CA ALA A 283 -22.50 40.66 -14.51
C ALA A 283 -22.00 41.77 -15.43
N LEU A 284 -20.74 41.69 -15.89
CA LEU A 284 -20.10 42.66 -16.78
C LEU A 284 -20.25 42.31 -18.27
N GLU A 285 -21.05 41.30 -18.63
CA GLU A 285 -21.15 40.80 -20.02
C GLU A 285 -21.37 41.92 -21.06
N ASN A 286 -22.22 42.89 -20.76
CA ASN A 286 -22.52 44.02 -21.65
C ASN A 286 -21.39 45.06 -21.76
N GLU A 287 -20.47 45.07 -20.80
CA GLU A 287 -19.32 45.99 -20.75
C GLU A 287 -18.04 45.34 -21.29
N LEU A 288 -18.02 44.02 -21.42
CA LEU A 288 -16.89 43.27 -21.95
C LEU A 288 -16.74 43.49 -23.46
N LYS A 289 -15.50 43.71 -23.90
CA LYS A 289 -15.14 43.79 -25.34
C LYS A 289 -14.97 42.41 -25.99
N CYS A 290 -15.25 41.34 -25.28
CA CYS A 290 -15.07 39.95 -25.71
C CYS A 290 -16.13 39.05 -25.09
N SER A 291 -16.22 37.80 -25.54
CA SER A 291 -17.17 36.84 -24.97
C SER A 291 -16.86 36.53 -23.50
N VAL A 292 -17.90 36.19 -22.73
CA VAL A 292 -17.78 35.78 -21.32
C VAL A 292 -16.74 34.67 -21.15
N ASN A 293 -16.74 33.66 -22.02
CA ASN A 293 -15.75 32.57 -22.00
C ASN A 293 -14.32 33.08 -22.19
N LYS A 294 -14.10 34.03 -23.12
CA LYS A 294 -12.76 34.58 -23.34
C LYS A 294 -12.31 35.46 -22.18
N ALA A 295 -13.24 36.22 -21.58
CA ALA A 295 -12.98 37.00 -20.38
C ALA A 295 -12.64 36.09 -19.18
N MET A 296 -13.35 34.97 -19.01
CA MET A 296 -13.06 33.95 -18.00
C MET A 296 -11.67 33.35 -18.20
N GLN A 297 -11.31 32.96 -19.42
CA GLN A 297 -9.96 32.45 -19.72
C GLN A 297 -8.88 33.46 -19.36
N ILE A 298 -9.04 34.72 -19.73
CA ILE A 298 -8.06 35.77 -19.40
C ILE A 298 -7.96 35.97 -17.88
N ALA A 299 -9.09 36.16 -17.20
CA ALA A 299 -9.10 36.47 -15.78
C ALA A 299 -8.59 35.31 -14.92
N ILE A 300 -9.00 34.07 -15.22
CA ILE A 300 -8.55 32.89 -14.49
C ILE A 300 -7.07 32.64 -14.77
N LYS A 301 -6.62 32.77 -16.01
CA LYS A 301 -5.20 32.57 -16.35
C LYS A 301 -4.30 33.59 -15.62
N GLU A 302 -4.70 34.85 -15.56
CA GLU A 302 -3.97 35.87 -14.77
C GLU A 302 -3.94 35.54 -13.27
N ASP A 303 -5.00 34.90 -12.75
CA ASP A 303 -5.09 34.52 -11.34
C ASP A 303 -4.22 33.29 -11.00
N ILE A 304 -4.16 32.29 -11.89
CA ILE A 304 -3.51 31.00 -11.61
C ILE A 304 -2.10 30.86 -12.20
N ALA A 305 -1.72 31.65 -13.22
CA ALA A 305 -0.44 31.48 -13.92
C ALA A 305 0.77 32.12 -13.22
N TYR A 306 0.63 32.50 -11.95
CA TYR A 306 1.72 33.13 -11.21
C TYR A 306 2.91 32.16 -11.06
N GLY A 307 4.06 32.54 -11.63
CA GLY A 307 5.27 31.71 -11.61
C GLY A 307 5.33 30.60 -12.67
N ILE A 308 4.33 30.50 -13.57
CA ILE A 308 4.33 29.53 -14.67
C ILE A 308 4.88 30.17 -15.95
N ASN A 309 5.88 29.54 -16.57
CA ASN A 309 6.29 29.93 -17.92
C ASN A 309 5.33 29.35 -18.96
N LEU A 310 4.25 30.07 -19.27
CA LEU A 310 3.20 29.63 -20.21
C LEU A 310 3.71 29.31 -21.63
N LYS A 311 4.89 29.81 -22.02
CA LYS A 311 5.49 29.56 -23.34
C LYS A 311 6.24 28.22 -23.42
N SER A 312 6.46 27.55 -22.29
CA SER A 312 7.12 26.25 -22.28
C SER A 312 6.23 25.20 -22.95
N LYS A 313 6.90 24.19 -23.50
CA LYS A 313 6.28 23.01 -24.08
C LYS A 313 6.55 21.83 -23.17
N VAL A 314 5.53 21.02 -22.94
CA VAL A 314 5.63 19.81 -22.13
C VAL A 314 4.79 18.71 -22.78
N SER A 315 5.23 17.46 -22.66
CA SER A 315 4.37 16.35 -23.02
C SER A 315 3.32 16.12 -21.93
N LEU A 316 2.09 15.73 -22.30
CA LEU A 316 1.07 15.41 -21.30
C LEU A 316 1.52 14.27 -20.37
N PHE A 317 2.38 13.37 -20.85
CA PHE A 317 2.93 12.33 -20.00
C PHE A 317 3.82 12.89 -18.87
N GLU A 318 4.76 13.78 -19.20
CA GLU A 318 5.65 14.40 -18.20
C GLU A 318 4.85 15.22 -17.19
N LEU A 319 3.88 16.01 -17.68
CA LEU A 319 2.96 16.74 -16.83
C LEU A 319 2.19 15.78 -15.90
N GLY A 320 1.72 14.64 -16.41
CA GLY A 320 1.03 13.65 -15.59
C GLY A 320 1.91 13.06 -14.48
N VAL A 321 3.19 12.85 -14.76
CA VAL A 321 4.17 12.38 -13.76
C VAL A 321 4.45 13.45 -12.70
N GLU A 322 4.56 14.72 -13.10
CA GLU A 322 4.72 15.87 -12.19
C GLU A 322 3.53 15.97 -11.22
N LEU A 323 2.30 15.89 -11.74
CA LEU A 323 1.09 15.92 -10.93
C LEU A 323 1.00 14.72 -9.96
N LEU A 324 1.31 13.50 -10.42
CA LEU A 324 1.36 12.32 -9.56
C LEU A 324 2.38 12.46 -8.42
N SER A 325 3.54 13.05 -8.73
CA SER A 325 4.59 13.30 -7.75
C SER A 325 4.11 14.27 -6.67
N CYS A 326 3.38 15.32 -7.06
CA CYS A 326 2.77 16.25 -6.13
C CYS A 326 1.73 15.57 -5.22
N TYR A 327 0.82 14.76 -5.79
CA TYR A 327 -0.17 14.00 -5.01
C TYR A 327 0.49 13.07 -3.98
N SER A 328 1.58 12.39 -4.36
CA SER A 328 2.30 11.48 -3.46
C SER A 328 3.08 12.19 -2.35
N ALA A 329 3.70 13.34 -2.65
CA ALA A 329 4.50 14.09 -1.69
C ALA A 329 3.65 14.88 -0.68
N LEU A 330 2.45 15.30 -1.08
CA LEU A 330 1.63 16.24 -0.30
C LEU A 330 1.28 15.75 1.12
N PRO A 331 0.87 14.49 1.36
CA PRO A 331 0.61 14.00 2.71
C PRO A 331 1.82 14.11 3.64
N GLU A 332 3.01 13.72 3.16
CA GLU A 332 4.26 13.73 3.94
C GLU A 332 4.72 15.16 4.24
N LEU A 333 4.59 16.07 3.26
CA LEU A 333 4.93 17.48 3.45
C LEU A 333 4.01 18.16 4.47
N ILE A 334 2.73 17.78 4.50
CA ILE A 334 1.78 18.34 5.46
C ILE A 334 2.06 17.83 6.87
N GLU A 335 2.37 16.55 7.02
CA GLU A 335 2.81 15.98 8.30
C GLU A 335 4.08 16.68 8.80
N CYS A 336 5.09 16.81 7.93
CA CYS A 336 6.34 17.51 8.25
C CYS A 336 6.12 18.97 8.64
N ASN A 337 5.29 19.71 7.89
CA ASN A 337 4.99 21.11 8.21
C ASN A 337 4.20 21.25 9.52
N SER A 338 3.34 20.28 9.84
CA SER A 338 2.59 20.27 11.09
C SER A 338 3.52 19.98 12.27
N GLN A 339 4.46 19.06 12.10
CA GLN A 339 5.48 18.74 13.11
C GLN A 339 6.45 19.90 13.32
N LYS A 340 6.92 20.57 12.26
CA LYS A 340 7.72 21.81 12.36
C LYS A 340 6.96 22.95 13.04
N ALA A 341 5.65 23.09 12.79
CA ALA A 341 4.83 24.07 13.47
C ALA A 341 4.76 23.76 14.98
N ILE A 342 4.62 22.48 15.36
CA ILE A 342 4.66 22.04 16.76
C ILE A 342 6.03 22.29 17.39
N GLU A 343 7.13 21.94 16.71
CA GLU A 343 8.50 22.16 17.19
C GLU A 343 8.81 23.64 17.38
N SER A 344 8.45 24.50 16.41
CA SER A 344 8.58 25.95 16.55
C SER A 344 7.70 26.52 17.67
N HIS A 345 6.49 25.98 17.88
CA HIS A 345 5.67 26.34 19.03
C HIS A 345 6.30 25.90 20.35
N ILE A 346 6.89 24.70 20.43
CA ILE A 346 7.59 24.23 21.63
C ILE A 346 8.83 25.10 21.92
N GLU A 347 9.62 25.45 20.90
CA GLU A 347 10.80 26.30 21.04
C GLU A 347 10.46 27.75 21.44
N THR A 348 9.33 28.27 20.98
CA THR A 348 8.84 29.63 21.32
C THR A 348 8.01 29.68 22.60
N SER A 349 7.45 28.54 23.04
CA SER A 349 6.68 28.43 24.27
C SER A 349 7.59 28.48 25.49
N LYS A 350 7.85 29.69 25.98
CA LYS A 350 8.48 29.85 27.29
C LYS A 350 7.42 29.65 28.37
N PHE A 351 7.78 28.97 29.45
CA PHE A 351 6.90 28.79 30.61
C PHE A 351 7.46 29.56 31.79
N CYS A 352 6.56 30.13 32.60
CA CYS A 352 6.96 30.80 33.82
C CYS A 352 7.53 29.79 34.82
N VAL A 353 8.78 30.00 35.24
CA VAL A 353 9.48 29.10 36.18
C VAL A 353 8.78 29.01 37.54
N PHE A 354 7.96 30.01 37.89
CA PHE A 354 7.31 30.09 39.20
C PHE A 354 5.88 29.55 39.25
N CYS A 355 5.14 29.59 38.13
CA CYS A 355 3.73 29.19 38.12
C CYS A 355 3.37 28.22 36.98
N GLY A 356 4.33 27.85 36.13
CA GLY A 356 4.14 26.88 35.06
C GLY A 356 3.24 27.36 33.91
N LYS A 357 2.77 28.61 33.92
CA LYS A 357 1.95 29.15 32.84
C LYS A 357 2.80 29.60 31.66
N GLN A 358 2.30 29.34 30.44
CA GLN A 358 2.92 29.79 29.20
C GLN A 358 3.04 31.32 29.17
N ILE A 359 4.17 31.82 28.68
CA ILE A 359 4.52 33.22 28.57
C ILE A 359 5.19 33.47 27.21
N ASP A 360 4.75 34.51 26.50
CA ASP A 360 5.22 34.80 25.15
C ASP A 360 6.56 35.56 25.17
N GLY A 361 7.59 34.97 25.78
CA GLY A 361 8.93 35.58 25.86
C GLY A 361 9.06 36.82 26.74
N ALA A 362 7.98 37.22 27.44
CA ALA A 362 7.97 38.41 28.29
C ALA A 362 8.91 38.26 29.49
N GLN A 363 9.62 39.35 29.84
CA GLN A 363 10.48 39.41 31.04
C GLN A 363 9.68 39.29 32.35
N TRP A 364 8.36 39.43 32.32
CA TRP A 364 7.49 39.37 33.49
C TRP A 364 6.30 38.47 33.20
N CYS A 365 5.97 37.57 34.13
CA CYS A 365 4.78 36.73 33.98
C CYS A 365 3.52 37.53 34.32
N GLY A 366 2.63 37.72 33.35
CA GLY A 366 1.35 38.42 33.54
C GLY A 366 0.40 37.77 34.55
N PHE A 367 0.64 36.51 34.94
CA PHE A 367 -0.19 35.80 35.92
C PHE A 367 0.31 35.87 37.36
N CYS A 368 1.62 35.79 37.59
CA CYS A 368 2.19 35.80 38.95
C CYS A 368 2.99 37.07 39.26
N GLY A 369 3.15 37.97 38.28
CA GLY A 369 3.88 39.23 38.43
C GLY A 369 5.38 39.08 38.67
N LYS A 370 5.96 37.89 38.52
CA LYS A 370 7.38 37.64 38.77
C LYS A 370 8.22 37.82 37.50
N LYS A 371 9.39 38.45 37.65
CA LYS A 371 10.38 38.60 36.60
C LYS A 371 10.99 37.24 36.25
N GLN A 372 11.04 36.92 34.97
CA GLN A 372 11.65 35.71 34.44
C GLN A 372 13.15 35.91 34.28
N VAL A 373 13.92 34.91 34.67
CA VAL A 373 15.35 34.80 34.38
C VAL A 373 15.44 33.65 33.39
N PHE A 374 15.61 33.98 32.11
CA PHE A 374 15.75 32.99 31.03
C PHE A 374 17.21 32.60 30.87
#